data_AF-A0A8J8T8V9-F1
#
_entry.id   AF-A0A8J8T8V9-F1
#
_cell.length_a   1.000
_cell.length_b   1.000
_cell.length_c   1.000
_cell.angle_alpha   90.00
_cell.angle_beta   90.00
_cell.angle_gamma   90.00
#
_symmetry.space_group_name_H-M   'P 1'
#
loop_
_entity.id
_entity.type
_entity.pdbx_description
1 polymer ?
#
loop_
_entity_poly.entity_id
_entity_poly.type
_entity_poly.pdbx_seq_one_letter_code
_entity_poly.pdbx_strand_id
1 'polypeptide(L)' 'MNQCQTVKSVEEEINRQFSFKLEVKGRTYYMQAESYGEKEAWIGALGKAMIKQSVMIDDQDEDAYM' A
#
# COMPACT_ATOMS: atom_id res chain seq x y z
N MET A 1 -9.78 -9.49 7.55
CA MET A 1 -8.31 -9.57 7.76
C MET A 1 -7.63 -8.44 6.98
N ASN A 2 -7.28 -7.35 7.65
CA ASN A 2 -6.71 -6.14 7.05
C ASN A 2 -5.23 -6.36 6.74
N GLN A 3 -4.90 -6.65 5.48
CA GLN A 3 -3.55 -7.12 5.16
C GLN A 3 -2.58 -6.01 4.76
N CYS A 4 -3.01 -4.83 4.27
CA CYS A 4 -2.13 -3.75 3.83
C CYS A 4 -2.53 -2.44 4.52
N GLN A 5 -1.59 -1.77 5.19
CA GLN A 5 -1.89 -0.61 6.05
C GLN A 5 -1.35 0.70 5.47
N THR A 6 -0.12 0.70 4.94
CA THR A 6 0.50 1.93 4.45
C THR A 6 1.46 1.70 3.29
N VAL A 7 1.49 2.63 2.34
CA VAL A 7 2.53 2.75 1.30
C VAL A 7 3.03 4.19 1.31
N LYS A 8 4.36 4.40 1.39
CA LYS A 8 4.95 5.75 1.53
C LYS A 8 6.34 5.83 0.90
N SER A 9 6.69 7.00 0.38
CA SER A 9 8.07 7.33 -0.03
C SER A 9 9.02 7.30 1.17
N VAL A 10 10.23 6.78 0.99
CA VAL A 10 11.27 6.69 2.05
C VAL A 10 12.65 7.12 1.58
N GLU A 11 12.71 7.85 0.47
CA GLU A 11 13.98 8.22 -0.18
C GLU A 11 14.93 8.96 0.77
N GLU A 12 14.38 9.85 1.59
CA GLU A 12 15.11 10.63 2.60
C GLU A 12 15.45 9.79 3.84
N GLU A 13 14.65 8.77 4.18
CA GLU A 13 14.83 7.92 5.37
C GLU A 13 15.98 6.93 5.16
N ILE A 14 16.11 6.38 3.95
CA ILE A 14 17.11 5.36 3.61
C ILE A 14 18.20 5.87 2.66
N ASN A 15 18.17 7.17 2.32
CA ASN A 15 19.08 7.82 1.37
C ASN A 15 19.22 7.04 0.05
N ARG A 16 18.10 6.50 -0.45
CA ARG A 16 18.03 5.82 -1.76
C ARG A 16 16.94 6.41 -2.62
N GLN A 17 17.32 6.77 -3.85
CA GLN A 17 16.39 7.28 -4.85
C GLN A 17 15.36 6.23 -5.24
N PHE A 18 14.18 6.72 -5.62
CA PHE A 18 13.07 5.93 -6.15
C PHE A 18 12.60 4.83 -5.20
N SER A 19 12.75 5.06 -3.90
CA SER A 19 12.47 4.08 -2.86
C SER A 19 11.21 4.38 -2.07
N PHE A 20 10.44 3.33 -1.79
CA PHE A 20 9.20 3.40 -1.06
C PHE A 20 9.08 2.20 -0.12
N LYS A 21 8.32 2.36 0.98
CA LYS A 21 7.99 1.29 1.91
C LYS A 21 6.53 0.91 1.79
N LEU A 22 6.26 -0.36 2.04
CA LEU A 22 4.93 -0.94 2.11
C LEU A 22 4.81 -1.72 3.43
N GLU A 23 3.80 -1.38 4.23
CA GLU A 23 3.50 -2.06 5.47
C GLU A 23 2.29 -2.99 5.30
N VAL A 24 2.50 -4.29 5.56
CA VAL A 24 1.52 -5.36 5.39
C VAL A 24 1.55 -6.26 6.61
N LYS A 25 0.42 -6.39 7.32
CA LYS A 25 0.30 -7.22 8.53
C LYS A 25 1.41 -6.98 9.57
N GLY A 26 1.78 -5.72 9.81
CA GLY A 26 2.85 -5.36 10.75
C GLY A 26 4.27 -5.70 10.27
N ARG A 27 4.45 -6.06 8.99
CA ARG A 27 5.77 -6.20 8.35
C ARG A 27 6.00 -5.06 7.38
N THR A 28 7.18 -4.47 7.45
CA THR A 28 7.60 -3.39 6.55
C THR A 28 8.52 -3.95 5.47
N TYR A 29 8.14 -3.74 4.22
CA TYR A 29 8.92 -4.07 3.03
C TYR A 29 9.45 -2.79 2.42
N TYR A 30 10.73 -2.81 2.04
CA TYR A 30 11.39 -1.71 1.35
C TYR A 30 11.61 -2.10 -0.11
N MET A 31 11.19 -1.24 -1.02
CA MET A 31 11.29 -1.47 -2.46
C MET A 31 11.96 -0.27 -3.11
N GLN A 32 12.71 -0.54 -4.17
CA GLN A 32 13.29 0.46 -5.04
C GLN A 32 12.77 0.24 -6.45
N ALA A 33 12.29 1.30 -7.08
CA ALA A 33 11.89 1.32 -8.47
C ALA A 33 13.04 1.77 -9.38
N GLU A 34 12.91 1.53 -10.68
CA GLU A 34 13.92 1.93 -11.67
C GLU A 34 13.86 3.43 -12.00
N SER A 35 12.72 4.08 -11.73
CA SER A 35 12.52 5.52 -11.98
C SER A 35 11.51 6.15 -11.04
N TYR A 36 11.50 7.49 -10.99
CA TYR A 36 10.47 8.24 -10.25
C TYR A 36 9.06 7.93 -10.76
N GLY A 37 8.86 7.85 -12.08
CA GLY A 37 7.55 7.55 -12.67
C GLY A 37 7.03 6.17 -12.27
N GLU A 38 7.91 5.16 -12.26
CA GLU A 38 7.56 3.81 -11.82
C GLU A 38 7.25 3.77 -10.33
N LYS A 39 8.04 4.45 -9.50
CA LYS A 39 7.78 4.59 -8.06
C LYS A 39 6.38 5.15 -7.78
N GLU A 40 6.03 6.27 -8.41
CA GLU A 40 4.72 6.91 -8.24
C GLU A 40 3.58 6.02 -8.76
N ALA A 41 3.80 5.28 -9.86
CA ALA A 41 2.84 4.29 -10.37
C ALA A 41 2.60 3.16 -9.37
N TRP A 42 3.65 2.62 -8.74
CA TRP A 42 3.53 1.62 -7.68
C TRP A 42 2.77 2.14 -6.46
N ILE A 43 3.14 3.33 -5.96
CA ILE A 43 2.46 3.96 -4.83
C ILE A 43 0.97 4.18 -5.13
N GLY A 44 0.65 4.69 -6.32
CA GLY A 44 -0.73 4.92 -6.74
C GLY A 44 -1.54 3.63 -6.90
N ALA A 45 -0.96 2.59 -7.50
CA ALA A 45 -1.60 1.30 -7.66
C ALA A 45 -1.85 0.60 -6.31
N LEU A 46 -0.85 0.58 -5.43
CA LEU A 46 -0.96 0.01 -4.08
C LEU A 46 -1.95 0.81 -3.22
N GLY A 47 -1.93 2.15 -3.30
CA GLY A 47 -2.89 3.01 -2.63
C GLY A 47 -4.34 2.70 -3.02
N LYS A 48 -4.61 2.56 -4.33
CA LYS A 48 -5.94 2.18 -4.84
C LYS A 48 -6.35 0.77 -4.42
N ALA A 49 -5.43 -0.19 -4.47
CA ALA A 49 -5.70 -1.57 -4.06
C ALA A 49 -6.08 -1.67 -2.57
N MET A 50 -5.42 -0.88 -1.71
CA MET A 50 -5.74 -0.79 -0.28
C MET A 50 -7.13 -0.21 -0.03
N ILE A 51 -7.49 0.89 -0.71
CA ILE A 51 -8.84 1.49 -0.60
C ILE A 51 -9.91 0.51 -1.08
N LYS A 52 -9.69 -0.13 -2.24
CA LYS A 52 -10.64 -1.10 -2.81
C LYS A 52 -10.90 -2.27 -1.87
N GLN A 53 -9.87 -2.72 -1.15
CA GLN A 53 -10.02 -3.79 -0.17
C GLN A 53 -10.86 -3.35 1.05
N SER A 54 -10.76 -2.09 1.47
CA SER A 54 -11.59 -1.54 2.55
C SER A 54 -13.08 -1.48 2.16
N VAL A 55 -13.38 -1.05 0.93
CA VAL A 55 -14.77 -0.94 0.43
C VAL A 55 -15.42 -2.31 0.26
N MET A 56 -14.68 -3.32 -0.23
CA MET A 56 -15.20 -4.68 -0.37
C MET A 56 -15.50 -5.37 0.97
N ILE A 57 -14.88 -4.94 2.06
CA ILE A 57 -15.17 -5.45 3.41
C ILE A 57 -16.47 -4.82 3.93
N ASP A 58 -16.72 -3.55 3.61
CA ASP A 58 -17.94 -2.84 4.02
C ASP A 58 -19.21 -3.50 3.47
N ASP A 59 -19.20 -3.92 2.19
CA ASP A 59 -20.32 -4.65 1.56
C ASP A 59 -20.49 -6.10 2.05
N GLN A 60 -19.47 -6.75 2.64
CA GLN A 60 -19.54 -8.17 3.04
C GLN A 60 -19.92 -8.41 4.51
N ASP A 61 -19.85 -7.38 5.35
CA ASP A 61 -20.26 -7.46 6.77
C ASP A 61 -21.74 -7.08 6.98
N GLU A 62 -22.43 -6.48 5.99
CA GLU A 62 -23.85 -6.08 6.10
C GLU A 62 -24.84 -7.25 5.86
N ASP A 63 -24.42 -8.32 5.16
CA ASP A 63 -25.24 -9.52 4.90
C ASP A 63 -25.14 -10.59 6.01
N ALA A 64 -24.34 -10.38 7.06
CA ALA A 64 -24.18 -11.33 8.17
C ALA A 64 -25.23 -11.15 9.30
N TYR A 65 -26.14 -10.17 9.18
CA TYR A 65 -27.17 -9.85 10.16
C TYR A 65 -28.59 -9.69 9.58
N MET A 66 -28.90 -10.37 8.46
CA MET A 66 -30.28 -10.58 8.00
C MET A 66 -30.67 -12.06 8.01
#